data_AF-A0A936NZA9-F1
#
_entry.id   AF-A0A936NZA9-F1
#
_cell.length_a   1.000
_cell.length_b   1.000
_cell.length_c   1.000
_cell.angle_alpha   90.00
_cell.angle_beta   90.00
_cell.angle_gamma   90.00
#
_symmetry.space_group_name_H-M   'P 1'
#
loop_
_entity.id
_entity.type
_entity.pdbx_description
1 polymer ?
#
loop_
_entity_poly.entity_id
_entity_poly.type
_entity_poly.pdbx_seq_one_letter_code
_entity_poly.pdbx_strand_id
1 'polypeptide(L)' 'MREIDIGSDVTLAERYGKLIPLLADSTGEICHYFLDPDALTQALTRSSGNV' A
#
# COMPACT_ATOMS: atom_id res chain seq x y z
N MET A 1 0.79 -10.89 -3.72
CA MET A 1 1.20 -9.46 -3.79
C MET A 1 1.19 -9.05 -5.25
N ARG A 2 0.56 -7.92 -5.60
CA ARG A 2 0.48 -7.40 -6.97
C ARG A 2 1.20 -6.06 -7.01
N GLU A 3 2.05 -5.86 -8.00
CA GLU A 3 2.69 -4.57 -8.26
C GLU A 3 1.83 -3.75 -9.23
N ILE A 4 1.74 -2.45 -8.99
CA ILE A 4 1.00 -1.50 -9.82
C ILE A 4 1.95 -0.34 -10.13
N ASP A 5 2.26 -0.13 -11.41
CA ASP A 5 2.96 1.09 -11.85
C ASP A 5 1.97 2.26 -11.87
N ILE A 6 2.28 3.30 -11.11
CA ILE A 6 1.46 4.51 -11.03
C ILE A 6 1.79 5.52 -12.13
N GLY A 7 2.93 5.40 -12.82
CA GLY A 7 3.37 6.37 -13.82
C GLY A 7 2.45 6.45 -15.04
N SER A 8 1.70 5.38 -15.30
CA SER A 8 0.78 5.28 -16.43
C SER A 8 -0.66 5.74 -16.12
N ASP A 9 -0.98 6.02 -14.84
CA ASP A 9 -2.29 6.47 -14.39
C ASP A 9 -2.17 7.86 -13.77
N VAL A 10 -2.73 8.88 -14.42
CA VAL A 10 -2.63 10.29 -13.99
C VAL A 10 -3.18 10.49 -12.57
N THR A 11 -4.24 9.78 -12.19
CA THR A 11 -4.86 9.92 -10.88
C THR A 11 -3.97 9.30 -9.80
N LEU A 12 -3.38 8.14 -10.06
CA LEU A 12 -2.43 7.51 -9.13
C LEU A 12 -1.11 8.29 -9.03
N ALA A 13 -0.62 8.83 -10.15
CA ALA A 13 0.57 9.66 -10.19
C ALA A 13 0.39 10.97 -9.41
N GLU A 14 -0.76 11.64 -9.55
CA GLU A 14 -1.07 12.85 -8.78
C GLU A 14 -1.23 12.55 -7.28
N ARG A 15 -1.87 11.42 -6.94
CA ARG A 15 -2.14 11.06 -5.55
C ARG A 15 -0.90 10.58 -4.80
N TYR A 16 -0.10 9.72 -5.42
CA TYR A 16 1.00 9.03 -4.75
C TYR A 16 2.37 9.53 -5.20
N GLY A 17 2.53 9.99 -6.43
CA GLY A 17 3.71 10.69 -6.94
C GLY A 17 5.05 10.25 -6.32
N LYS A 18 5.59 11.09 -5.42
CA LYS A 18 6.89 10.87 -4.77
C LYS A 18 6.87 9.92 -3.57
N LEU A 19 5.69 9.52 -3.11
CA LEU A 19 5.49 8.63 -1.96
C LEU A 19 5.73 7.15 -2.31
N ILE A 20 6.21 6.85 -3.52
CA ILE A 20 6.59 5.49 -3.90
C ILE A 20 8.00 5.14 -3.42
N PRO A 21 8.29 3.86 -3.12
CA PRO A 21 7.36 2.73 -3.10
C PRO A 21 6.34 2.83 -1.95
N LEU A 22 5.07 2.52 -2.24
CA LEU A 22 3.93 2.50 -1.30
C LEU A 22 3.38 1.08 -1.22
N LEU A 23 3.08 0.60 -0.01
CA LEU A 23 2.29 -0.60 0.22
C LEU A 23 0.92 -0.19 0.77
N ALA A 24 -0.15 -0.72 0.19
CA ALA A 24 -1.52 -0.44 0.60
C ALA A 24 -2.38 -1.71 0.52
N ASP A 25 -3.46 -1.74 1.30
CA ASP A 25 -4.53 -2.75 1.22
C ASP A 25 -5.89 -2.09 0.90
N SER A 26 -6.97 -2.85 1.04
CA SER A 26 -8.34 -2.34 0.82
C SER A 26 -8.79 -1.29 1.84
N THR A 27 -8.11 -1.19 2.97
CA THR A 27 -8.41 -0.26 4.06
C THR A 27 -7.59 1.02 3.99
N GLY A 28 -6.45 1.00 3.28
CA GLY A 28 -5.66 2.20 2.99
C GLY A 28 -4.17 1.93 2.86
N GLU A 29 -3.38 2.98 3.08
CA GLU A 29 -1.93 2.95 3.01
C GLU A 29 -1.33 2.29 4.27
N ILE A 30 -0.32 1.45 4.07
CA ILE A 30 0.38 0.72 5.14
C ILE A 30 1.73 1.37 5.43
N CYS A 31 2.58 1.57 4.42
CA CYS A 31 3.90 2.21 4.58
C CYS A 31 4.47 2.74 3.26
N HIS A 32 5.41 3.67 3.37
CA HIS A 32 6.12 4.29 2.25
C HIS A 32 7.64 4.19 2.41
N TYR A 33 8.35 4.08 1.28
CA TYR A 33 9.81 4.04 1.14
C TYR A 33 10.48 2.81 1.78
N PHE A 34 10.29 2.64 3.09
CA PHE A 34 10.80 1.52 3.87
C PHE A 34 9.64 0.66 4.36
N LEU A 35 9.88 -0.64 4.39
CA LEU A 35 8.93 -1.57 4.96
C LEU A 35 8.82 -1.31 6.47
N ASP A 36 7.59 -1.17 6.95
CA ASP A 36 7.26 -1.18 8.37
C ASP A 36 6.67 -2.57 8.71
N PRO A 37 7.44 -3.47 9.36
CA PRO A 37 6.98 -4.81 9.69
C PRO A 37 5.79 -4.82 10.67
N ASP A 38 5.70 -3.85 11.57
CA ASP A 38 4.65 -3.79 12.58
C ASP A 38 3.33 -3.32 11.96
N ALA A 39 3.39 -2.29 11.09
CA ALA A 39 2.23 -1.83 10.34
C ALA A 39 1.73 -2.92 9.37
N LEU A 40 2.64 -3.62 8.69
CA LEU A 40 2.28 -4.75 7.83
C LEU A 40 1.62 -5.89 8.61
N THR A 41 2.17 -6.27 9.76
CA THR A 41 1.60 -7.33 10.61
C THR A 41 0.20 -6.97 11.08
N GLN A 42 -0.03 -5.72 11.48
CA GLN A 42 -1.36 -5.23 11.85
C GLN A 42 -2.34 -5.28 10.67
N ALA A 43 -1.91 -4.84 9.48
CA ALA A 43 -2.74 -4.89 8.27
C ALA A 43 -3.13 -6.33 7.91
N LEU A 44 -2.16 -7.25 7.91
CA LEU A 44 -2.41 -8.67 7.63
C LEU A 44 -3.34 -9.32 8.66
N THR A 45 -3.21 -8.98 9.93
CA THR A 45 -4.10 -9.48 10.99
C THR A 45 -5.54 -8.98 10.76
N ARG A 46 -5.70 -7.72 10.36
CA ARG A 46 -7.00 -7.12 10.02
C ARG A 46 -7.66 -7.81 8.81
N SER A 47 -6.87 -8.13 7.78
CA SER A 47 -7.37 -8.84 6.58
C SER A 47 -7.64 -10.33 6.80
N SER A 48 -7.10 -10.92 7.87
CA SER A 48 -7.28 -12.35 8.19
C SER A 48 -8.62 -12.67 8.89
N GLY A 49 -9.51 -11.69 9.04
CA GLY A 49 -10.86 -11.86 9.57
C GLY A 49 -11.93 -11.97 8.48
N ASN A 50 -11.86 -12.99 7.63
CA ASN A 50 -12.93 -13.32 6.68
C ASN A 50 -13.21 -14.83 6.71
N VAL A 51 -14.14 -15.24 7.58
CA VAL A 51 -14.83 -16.55 7.53
C VAL A 51 -16.17 -16.37 6.83
#